data_AF-A0A5C6EZZ0-F1
#
_entry.id   AF-A0A5C6EZZ0-F1
#
_cell.length_a   1.000
_cell.length_b   1.000
_cell.length_c   1.000
_cell.angle_alpha   90.00
_cell.angle_beta   90.00
_cell.angle_gamma   90.00
#
_symmetry.space_group_name_H-M   'P 1'
#
loop_
_entity.id
_entity.type
_entity.pdbx_description
1 polymer ?
#
loop_
_entity_poly.entity_id
_entity_poly.type
_entity_poly.pdbx_seq_one_letter_code
_entity_poly.pdbx_strand_id
1 'polypeptide(L)'
;MATSIQQFIDELEKSRDSLQTAGRLVAEQFPDRRLFAHQAEWHGKGVIHHTHSVIEKYADFAHGVVMRASIEPKPNAIFMPASLYQEMMFEFYAGLNLARITLDNLRVFLRPLFATDFGQIPKSITDILQNKTDCPIYDTLLQSDDCSYLIDLRNCLVHHRTFATADQAIVIEDGHESEVNDLTRNFDWLDSFARAYFRRENEKIVVNIYLPDMIFRRDGNDKKLATFTYDRKINLLSQTMHFARLTVQSVTEVCRLLSQHKGEVYTYSRSKQQR
;
A
#
# COMPACT_ATOMS: atom_id res chain seq x y z
N MET A 1 12.21 16.94 4.10
CA MET A 1 13.36 16.03 3.95
C MET A 1 12.98 14.99 2.91
N ALA A 2 13.67 14.95 1.77
CA ALA A 2 13.44 13.90 0.77
C ALA A 2 14.16 12.62 1.24
N THR A 3 13.39 11.60 1.60
CA THR A 3 13.92 10.25 1.84
C THR A 3 14.51 9.74 0.53
N SER A 4 15.74 9.22 0.53
CA SER A 4 16.34 8.69 -0.69
C SER A 4 15.74 7.33 -1.04
N ILE A 5 15.72 6.98 -2.34
CA ILE A 5 15.29 5.65 -2.81
C ILE A 5 16.04 4.53 -2.06
N GLN A 6 17.34 4.73 -1.82
CA GLN A 6 18.16 3.77 -1.08
C GLN A 6 17.65 3.53 0.34
N GLN A 7 17.17 4.58 1.04
CA GLN A 7 16.63 4.42 2.39
C GLN A 7 15.37 3.54 2.40
N PHE A 8 14.54 3.59 1.36
CA PHE A 8 13.39 2.69 1.24
C PHE A 8 13.82 1.25 0.98
N ILE A 9 14.82 1.03 0.13
CA ILE A 9 15.37 -0.31 -0.14
C ILE A 9 15.95 -0.90 1.16
N ASP A 10 16.82 -0.16 1.86
CA ASP A 10 17.44 -0.60 3.10
C ASP A 10 16.39 -0.98 4.17
N GLU A 11 15.28 -0.25 4.21
CA GLU A 11 14.18 -0.53 5.13
C GLU A 11 13.43 -1.82 4.79
N LEU A 12 13.17 -2.06 3.50
CA LEU A 12 12.56 -3.31 3.04
C LEU A 12 13.44 -4.52 3.37
N GLU A 13 14.75 -4.39 3.20
CA GLU A 13 15.71 -5.45 3.54
C GLU A 13 15.72 -5.74 5.04
N LYS A 14 15.78 -4.70 5.88
CA LYS A 14 15.66 -4.87 7.34
C LYS A 14 14.35 -5.54 7.75
N SER A 15 13.26 -5.21 7.08
CA SER A 15 11.95 -5.80 7.33
C SER A 15 11.92 -7.28 6.91
N ARG A 16 12.54 -7.62 5.78
CA ARG A 16 12.72 -9.01 5.32
C ARG A 16 13.50 -9.83 6.34
N ASP A 17 14.64 -9.33 6.80
CA ASP A 17 15.53 -10.03 7.72
C ASP A 17 14.86 -10.23 9.09
N SER A 18 14.13 -9.23 9.55
CA SER A 18 13.34 -9.29 10.79
C SER A 18 12.24 -10.35 10.70
N LEU A 19 11.52 -10.41 9.58
CA LEU A 19 10.47 -11.40 9.32
C LEU A 19 11.05 -12.82 9.27
N GLN A 20 12.15 -13.03 8.55
CA GLN A 20 12.83 -14.32 8.45
C GLN A 20 13.34 -14.80 9.82
N THR A 21 13.94 -13.89 10.58
CA THR A 21 14.42 -14.19 11.94
C THR A 21 13.26 -14.62 12.84
N ALA A 22 12.14 -13.88 12.82
CA ALA A 22 10.96 -14.22 13.60
C ALA A 22 10.35 -15.57 13.18
N GLY A 23 10.26 -15.84 11.87
CA GLY A 23 9.77 -17.12 11.34
C GLY A 23 10.64 -18.32 11.76
N ARG A 24 11.97 -18.16 11.72
CA ARG A 24 12.92 -19.19 12.19
C ARG A 24 12.74 -19.50 13.67
N LEU A 25 12.58 -18.48 14.51
CA LEU A 25 12.36 -18.65 15.95
C LEU A 25 11.10 -19.48 16.25
N VAL A 26 10.01 -19.30 15.49
CA VAL A 26 8.81 -20.15 15.63
C VAL A 26 9.12 -21.60 15.30
N ALA A 27 9.84 -21.86 14.20
CA ALA A 27 10.16 -23.23 13.79
C ALA A 27 11.06 -23.95 14.80
N GLU A 28 11.96 -23.22 15.47
CA GLU A 28 12.85 -23.76 16.51
C GLU A 28 12.11 -24.04 17.83
N GLN A 29 11.20 -23.14 18.26
CA GLN A 29 10.55 -23.24 19.56
C GLN A 29 9.24 -24.03 19.53
N PHE A 30 8.49 -23.98 18.43
CA PHE A 30 7.21 -24.65 18.25
C PHE A 30 7.11 -25.25 16.83
N PRO A 31 7.73 -26.41 16.57
CA PRO A 31 7.76 -27.04 15.24
C PRO A 31 6.38 -27.24 14.61
N ASP A 32 5.37 -27.58 15.40
CA ASP A 32 3.98 -27.77 14.93
C ASP A 32 3.34 -26.49 14.39
N ARG A 33 3.91 -25.33 14.70
CA ARG A 33 3.45 -24.00 14.24
C ARG A 33 4.21 -23.47 13.04
N ARG A 34 5.20 -24.23 12.55
CA ARG A 34 6.06 -23.84 11.43
C ARG A 34 5.27 -23.48 10.19
N LEU A 35 4.18 -24.18 9.89
CA LEU A 35 3.36 -23.89 8.71
C LEU A 35 2.73 -22.50 8.77
N PHE A 36 2.21 -22.08 9.94
CA PHE A 36 1.61 -20.75 10.12
C PHE A 36 2.65 -19.65 9.95
N ALA A 37 3.83 -19.81 10.56
CA ALA A 37 4.94 -18.87 10.42
C ALA A 37 5.45 -18.80 8.97
N HIS A 38 5.58 -19.94 8.29
CA HIS A 38 6.03 -19.98 6.90
C HIS A 38 5.04 -19.32 5.94
N GLN A 39 3.74 -19.52 6.14
CA GLN A 39 2.71 -18.82 5.38
C GLN A 39 2.75 -17.31 5.61
N ALA A 40 2.83 -16.88 6.87
CA ALA A 40 2.97 -15.46 7.22
C ALA A 40 4.23 -14.83 6.59
N GLU A 41 5.35 -15.54 6.63
CA GLU A 41 6.62 -15.14 5.99
C GLU A 41 6.49 -15.03 4.46
N TRP A 42 5.85 -15.99 3.81
CA TRP A 42 5.65 -15.99 2.36
C TRP A 42 4.83 -14.78 1.91
N HIS A 43 3.75 -14.48 2.63
CA HIS A 43 2.93 -13.29 2.40
C HIS A 43 3.73 -11.99 2.57
N GLY A 44 4.46 -11.85 3.68
CA GLY A 44 5.29 -10.67 3.92
C GLY A 44 6.37 -10.48 2.85
N LYS A 45 7.04 -11.55 2.42
CA LYS A 45 8.02 -11.50 1.32
C LYS A 45 7.41 -11.07 0.00
N GLY A 46 6.21 -11.52 -0.33
CA GLY A 46 5.53 -11.09 -1.55
C GLY A 46 5.21 -9.58 -1.52
N VAL A 47 4.79 -9.04 -0.36
CA VAL A 47 4.56 -7.59 -0.21
C VAL A 47 5.86 -6.81 -0.39
N ILE A 48 6.96 -7.29 0.20
CA ILE A 48 8.30 -6.71 0.02
C ILE A 48 8.71 -6.72 -1.44
N HIS A 49 8.50 -7.84 -2.14
CA HIS A 49 8.83 -7.99 -3.56
C HIS A 49 8.11 -6.94 -4.43
N HIS A 50 6.79 -6.85 -4.33
CA HIS A 50 6.03 -5.86 -5.11
C HIS A 50 6.42 -4.43 -4.74
N THR A 51 6.68 -4.14 -3.47
CA THR A 51 7.11 -2.80 -3.03
C THR A 51 8.47 -2.44 -3.60
N HIS A 52 9.42 -3.39 -3.62
CA HIS A 52 10.72 -3.21 -4.27
C HIS A 52 10.57 -2.90 -5.76
N SER A 53 9.74 -3.68 -6.47
CA SER A 53 9.50 -3.46 -7.89
C SER A 53 8.79 -2.14 -8.20
N VAL A 54 7.92 -1.63 -7.32
CA VAL A 54 7.39 -0.27 -7.43
C VAL A 54 8.51 0.76 -7.30
N ILE A 55 9.41 0.61 -6.33
CA ILE A 55 10.53 1.53 -6.11
C ILE A 55 11.45 1.60 -7.34
N GLU A 56 11.84 0.44 -7.88
CA GLU A 56 12.72 0.35 -9.06
C GLU A 56 12.08 1.03 -10.28
N LYS A 57 10.84 0.67 -10.61
CA LYS A 57 10.13 1.23 -11.76
C LYS A 57 9.84 2.72 -11.59
N TYR A 58 9.57 3.18 -10.36
CA TYR A 58 9.44 4.59 -10.04
C TYR A 58 10.75 5.33 -10.29
N ALA A 59 11.89 4.78 -9.85
CA ALA A 59 13.20 5.38 -10.01
C ALA A 59 13.56 5.57 -11.50
N ASP A 60 13.32 4.54 -12.31
CA ASP A 60 13.57 4.56 -13.75
C ASP A 60 12.66 5.56 -14.48
N PHE A 61 11.37 5.58 -14.13
CA PHE A 61 10.42 6.57 -14.66
C PHE A 61 10.86 7.99 -14.28
N ALA A 62 11.20 8.22 -13.01
CA ALA A 62 11.65 9.51 -12.51
C ALA A 62 12.94 9.97 -13.20
N HIS A 63 13.90 9.07 -13.45
CA HIS A 63 15.11 9.38 -14.21
C HIS A 63 14.76 9.87 -15.63
N GLY A 64 13.82 9.20 -16.31
CA GLY A 64 13.33 9.60 -17.62
C GLY A 64 12.68 10.99 -17.64
N VAL A 65 11.99 11.37 -16.56
CA VAL A 65 11.43 12.72 -16.35
C VAL A 65 12.54 13.73 -16.12
N VAL A 66 13.49 13.46 -15.21
CA VAL A 66 14.62 14.35 -14.88
C VAL A 66 15.42 14.71 -16.13
N MET A 67 15.72 13.73 -16.98
CA MET A 67 16.44 13.94 -18.23
C MET A 67 15.70 14.91 -19.17
N ARG A 68 14.38 14.78 -19.27
CA ARG A 68 13.55 15.62 -20.15
C ARG A 68 13.30 17.01 -19.57
N ALA A 69 13.07 17.10 -18.27
CA ALA A 69 12.84 18.35 -17.54
C ALA A 69 14.08 19.26 -17.48
N SER A 70 15.25 18.72 -17.82
CA SER A 70 16.53 19.44 -17.87
C SER A 70 16.89 19.95 -19.28
N ILE A 71 16.10 19.66 -20.31
CA ILE A 71 16.34 20.13 -21.68
C ILE A 71 15.99 21.62 -21.77
N GLU A 72 16.81 22.40 -22.48
CA GLU A 72 16.54 23.82 -22.74
C GLU A 72 15.74 24.02 -24.05
N PRO A 73 14.71 24.89 -24.07
CA PRO A 73 14.19 25.63 -22.93
C PRO A 73 13.48 24.72 -21.92
N LYS A 74 13.69 24.98 -20.63
CA LYS A 74 13.10 24.18 -19.53
C LYS A 74 11.59 24.02 -19.70
N PRO A 75 11.07 22.79 -19.87
CA PRO A 75 9.64 22.59 -20.06
C PRO A 75 8.89 22.68 -18.73
N ASN A 76 7.66 23.20 -18.77
CA ASN A 76 6.70 23.15 -17.66
C ASN A 76 5.80 21.91 -17.71
N ALA A 77 5.75 21.24 -18.87
CA ALA A 77 5.00 20.01 -19.09
C ALA A 77 5.76 19.07 -20.05
N ILE A 78 5.72 17.78 -19.77
CA ILE A 78 6.41 16.74 -20.53
C ILE A 78 5.40 15.66 -20.93
N PHE A 79 5.30 15.40 -22.22
CA PHE A 79 4.58 14.25 -22.77
C PHE A 79 5.59 13.16 -23.09
N MET A 80 5.40 11.96 -22.56
CA MET A 80 6.33 10.86 -22.80
C MET A 80 5.66 9.49 -22.76
N PRO A 81 6.19 8.50 -23.51
CA PRO A 81 5.85 7.10 -23.32
C PRO A 81 6.09 6.69 -21.87
N ALA A 82 5.19 5.85 -21.35
CA ALA A 82 5.10 5.55 -19.93
C ALA A 82 4.90 4.04 -19.65
N SER A 83 5.57 3.17 -20.41
CA SER A 83 5.53 1.71 -20.16
C SER A 83 5.91 1.36 -18.71
N LEU A 84 6.96 1.99 -18.18
CA LEU A 84 7.38 1.82 -16.78
C LEU A 84 6.32 2.28 -15.78
N TYR A 85 5.50 3.28 -16.12
CA TYR A 85 4.38 3.70 -15.28
C TYR A 85 3.32 2.60 -15.22
N GLN A 86 2.98 1.99 -16.36
CA GLN A 86 2.01 0.90 -16.40
C GLN A 86 2.47 -0.29 -15.55
N GLU A 87 3.73 -0.70 -15.74
CA GLU A 87 4.33 -1.78 -14.96
C GLU A 87 4.39 -1.44 -13.47
N MET A 88 4.75 -0.20 -13.11
CA MET A 88 4.76 0.25 -11.72
C MET A 88 3.37 0.20 -11.09
N MET A 89 2.33 0.63 -11.81
CA MET A 89 0.95 0.58 -11.32
C MET A 89 0.43 -0.86 -11.21
N PHE A 90 0.89 -1.77 -12.08
CA PHE A 90 0.61 -3.19 -11.95
C PHE A 90 1.22 -3.76 -10.65
N GLU A 91 2.50 -3.49 -10.39
CA GLU A 91 3.17 -3.92 -9.15
C GLU A 91 2.51 -3.32 -7.91
N PHE A 92 2.14 -2.05 -7.97
CA PHE A 92 1.40 -1.38 -6.90
C PHE A 92 0.05 -2.05 -6.64
N TYR A 93 -0.71 -2.37 -7.69
CA TYR A 93 -1.98 -3.07 -7.59
C TYR A 93 -1.82 -4.49 -7.03
N ALA A 94 -0.81 -5.23 -7.49
CA ALA A 94 -0.50 -6.57 -6.98
C ALA A 94 -0.12 -6.52 -5.49
N GLY A 95 0.76 -5.58 -5.11
CA GLY A 95 1.16 -5.33 -3.74
C GLY A 95 0.00 -4.96 -2.82
N LEU A 96 -0.89 -4.06 -3.25
CA LEU A 96 -2.10 -3.68 -2.51
C LEU A 96 -3.03 -4.87 -2.27
N ASN A 97 -3.28 -5.69 -3.30
CA ASN A 97 -4.12 -6.86 -3.16
C ASN A 97 -3.51 -7.89 -2.23
N LEU A 98 -2.22 -8.18 -2.38
CA LEU A 98 -1.52 -9.10 -1.50
C LEU A 98 -1.51 -8.58 -0.06
N ALA A 99 -1.29 -7.28 0.14
CA ALA A 99 -1.33 -6.68 1.47
C ALA A 99 -2.71 -6.86 2.11
N ARG A 100 -3.80 -6.57 1.38
CA ARG A 100 -5.16 -6.82 1.86
C ARG A 100 -5.42 -8.29 2.18
N ILE A 101 -5.05 -9.20 1.28
CA ILE A 101 -5.20 -10.66 1.48
C ILE A 101 -4.41 -11.09 2.73
N THR A 102 -3.23 -10.54 2.94
CA THR A 102 -2.38 -10.84 4.10
C THR A 102 -3.05 -10.40 5.39
N LEU A 103 -3.64 -9.20 5.42
CA LEU A 103 -4.41 -8.72 6.58
C LEU A 103 -5.66 -9.56 6.84
N ASP A 104 -6.40 -9.93 5.79
CA ASP A 104 -7.55 -10.85 5.89
C ASP A 104 -7.12 -12.23 6.45
N ASN A 105 -5.92 -12.70 6.09
CA ASN A 105 -5.36 -13.99 6.53
C ASN A 105 -4.69 -13.97 7.90
N LEU A 106 -4.58 -12.82 8.60
CA LEU A 106 -4.02 -12.77 9.96
C LEU A 106 -4.72 -13.76 10.91
N ARG A 107 -6.04 -13.95 10.75
CA ARG A 107 -6.83 -14.94 11.48
C ARG A 107 -6.31 -16.38 11.34
N VAL A 108 -5.72 -16.72 10.19
CA VAL A 108 -5.19 -18.05 9.88
C VAL A 108 -3.86 -18.19 10.58
N PHE A 109 -2.99 -17.21 10.41
CA PHE A 109 -1.64 -17.24 10.97
C PHE A 109 -1.66 -17.21 12.51
N LEU A 110 -2.60 -16.46 13.10
CA LEU A 110 -2.79 -16.36 14.55
C LEU A 110 -3.66 -17.47 15.13
N ARG A 111 -4.19 -18.41 14.32
CA ARG A 111 -5.15 -19.42 14.78
C ARG A 111 -4.74 -20.14 16.07
N PRO A 112 -3.47 -20.58 16.25
CA PRO A 112 -3.03 -21.27 17.46
C PRO A 112 -3.10 -20.44 18.74
N LEU A 113 -3.25 -19.12 18.63
CA LEU A 113 -3.25 -18.19 19.76
C LEU A 113 -4.66 -17.75 20.17
N PHE A 114 -5.69 -18.10 19.40
CA PHE A 114 -7.07 -17.71 19.69
C PHE A 114 -7.85 -18.83 20.40
N ALA A 115 -8.42 -18.53 21.56
CA ALA A 115 -9.37 -19.40 22.26
C ALA A 115 -10.74 -19.45 21.57
N THR A 116 -11.08 -18.36 20.86
CA THR A 116 -12.31 -18.29 20.08
C THR A 116 -12.28 -19.29 18.92
N ASP A 117 -13.39 -20.02 18.73
CA ASP A 117 -13.55 -20.94 17.62
C ASP A 117 -13.25 -20.27 16.28
N PHE A 118 -12.49 -20.96 15.42
CA PHE A 118 -12.07 -20.38 14.15
C PHE A 118 -13.26 -19.89 13.31
N GLY A 119 -14.37 -20.62 13.27
CA GLY A 119 -15.57 -20.22 12.52
C GLY A 119 -16.20 -18.90 12.99
N GLN A 120 -15.91 -18.46 14.21
CA GLN A 120 -16.47 -17.23 14.79
C GLN A 120 -15.62 -15.99 14.48
N ILE A 121 -14.33 -16.16 14.21
CA ILE A 121 -13.45 -15.07 13.74
C ILE A 121 -13.86 -14.75 12.29
N PRO A 122 -14.12 -13.48 11.91
CA PRO A 122 -14.49 -13.09 10.55
C PRO A 122 -13.36 -13.32 9.53
N LYS A 123 -13.71 -13.51 8.25
CA LYS A 123 -12.70 -13.72 7.17
C LYS A 123 -12.05 -12.43 6.72
N SER A 124 -12.73 -11.30 6.90
CA SER A 124 -12.24 -10.01 6.50
C SER A 124 -11.65 -9.23 7.68
N ILE A 125 -10.50 -8.60 7.48
CA ILE A 125 -9.94 -7.64 8.45
C ILE A 125 -10.94 -6.50 8.72
N THR A 126 -11.71 -6.06 7.71
CA THR A 126 -12.75 -5.03 7.91
C THR A 126 -13.79 -5.45 8.95
N ASP A 127 -14.23 -6.72 8.91
CA ASP A 127 -15.20 -7.25 9.86
C ASP A 127 -14.56 -7.48 11.24
N ILE A 128 -13.29 -7.89 11.29
CA ILE A 128 -12.55 -8.04 12.56
C ILE A 128 -12.48 -6.69 13.28
N LEU A 129 -12.09 -5.64 12.57
CA LEU A 129 -11.89 -4.28 13.10
C LEU A 129 -13.20 -3.61 13.56
N GLN A 130 -14.38 -4.10 13.17
CA GLN A 130 -15.68 -3.62 13.66
C GLN A 130 -16.10 -4.23 15.01
N ASN A 131 -15.33 -5.19 15.51
CA ASN A 131 -15.68 -6.01 16.67
C ASN A 131 -14.58 -5.91 17.74
N LYS A 132 -14.71 -6.68 18.83
CA LYS A 132 -13.78 -6.60 19.96
C LYS A 132 -12.82 -7.79 19.96
N THR A 133 -11.55 -7.51 20.15
CA THR A 133 -10.48 -8.49 20.35
C THR A 133 -9.43 -7.90 21.29
N ASP A 134 -8.70 -8.76 21.98
CA ASP A 134 -7.56 -8.42 22.85
C ASP A 134 -6.21 -8.70 22.17
N CYS A 135 -6.22 -9.02 20.87
CA CYS A 135 -5.02 -9.28 20.11
C CYS A 135 -4.38 -7.95 19.66
N PRO A 136 -3.12 -7.68 20.05
CA PRO A 136 -2.50 -6.36 19.88
C PRO A 136 -2.28 -5.96 18.41
N ILE A 137 -2.19 -6.94 17.51
CA ILE A 137 -2.07 -6.67 16.06
C ILE A 137 -3.34 -5.99 15.55
N TYR A 138 -4.52 -6.50 15.92
CA TYR A 138 -5.78 -5.91 15.47
C TYR A 138 -6.06 -4.55 16.11
N ASP A 139 -5.65 -4.34 17.37
CA ASP A 139 -5.73 -3.02 18.02
C ASP A 139 -4.88 -1.98 17.29
N THR A 140 -3.67 -2.35 16.89
CA THR A 140 -2.79 -1.49 16.11
C THR A 140 -3.39 -1.16 14.74
N LEU A 141 -3.95 -2.16 14.05
CA LEU A 141 -4.60 -1.97 12.74
C LEU A 141 -5.86 -1.11 12.83
N LEU A 142 -6.64 -1.23 13.90
CA LEU A 142 -7.85 -0.43 14.13
C LEU A 142 -7.55 1.07 14.21
N GLN A 143 -6.40 1.42 14.79
CA GLN A 143 -5.96 2.79 15.00
C GLN A 143 -5.17 3.35 13.80
N SER A 144 -4.96 2.55 12.76
CA SER A 144 -4.14 2.92 11.61
C SER A 144 -4.96 3.55 10.49
N ASP A 145 -4.73 4.84 10.23
CA ASP A 145 -5.25 5.54 9.05
C ASP A 145 -4.77 4.87 7.75
N ASP A 146 -3.52 4.39 7.71
CA ASP A 146 -2.96 3.65 6.59
C ASP A 146 -3.72 2.34 6.32
N CYS A 147 -4.15 1.62 7.37
CA CYS A 147 -4.98 0.43 7.21
C CYS A 147 -6.32 0.78 6.56
N SER A 148 -7.00 1.80 7.07
CA SER A 148 -8.26 2.27 6.51
C SER A 148 -8.12 2.70 5.06
N TYR A 149 -7.06 3.44 4.74
CA TYR A 149 -6.79 3.94 3.40
C TYR A 149 -6.42 2.82 2.42
N LEU A 150 -5.62 1.83 2.84
CA LEU A 150 -5.30 0.64 2.06
C LEU A 150 -6.56 -0.11 1.64
N ILE A 151 -7.49 -0.30 2.59
CA ILE A 151 -8.74 -1.03 2.35
C ILE A 151 -9.62 -0.28 1.36
N ASP A 152 -9.79 1.02 1.55
CA ASP A 152 -10.59 1.85 0.65
C ASP A 152 -9.97 1.87 -0.75
N LEU A 153 -8.66 2.12 -0.86
CA LEU A 153 -7.96 2.15 -2.14
C LEU A 153 -8.06 0.80 -2.86
N ARG A 154 -7.78 -0.31 -2.18
CA ARG A 154 -7.92 -1.66 -2.77
C ARG A 154 -9.35 -1.91 -3.25
N ASN A 155 -10.36 -1.58 -2.45
CA ASN A 155 -11.76 -1.82 -2.84
C ASN A 155 -12.17 -0.99 -4.05
N CYS A 156 -11.70 0.25 -4.16
CA CYS A 156 -11.88 1.04 -5.37
C CYS A 156 -11.28 0.33 -6.59
N LEU A 157 -10.06 -0.18 -6.47
CA LEU A 157 -9.36 -0.79 -7.60
C LEU A 157 -9.97 -2.10 -8.08
N VAL A 158 -10.52 -2.88 -7.15
CA VAL A 158 -11.12 -4.18 -7.48
C VAL A 158 -12.55 -4.04 -7.97
N HIS A 159 -13.33 -3.08 -7.44
CA HIS A 159 -14.78 -3.07 -7.64
C HIS A 159 -15.31 -1.89 -8.45
N HIS A 160 -14.52 -0.83 -8.65
CA HIS A 160 -15.03 0.43 -9.16
C HIS A 160 -14.24 1.03 -10.31
N ARG A 161 -12.91 1.08 -10.19
CA ARG A 161 -12.06 1.74 -11.19
C ARG A 161 -10.74 1.00 -11.30
N THR A 162 -10.46 0.44 -12.47
CA THR A 162 -9.15 -0.15 -12.74
C THR A 162 -8.13 0.97 -12.94
N PHE A 163 -6.87 0.75 -12.54
CA PHE A 163 -5.73 1.56 -13.00
C PHE A 163 -5.29 1.11 -14.40
N ALA A 164 -6.21 0.98 -15.35
CA ALA A 164 -5.80 0.89 -16.76
C ALA A 164 -5.17 2.24 -17.13
N THR A 165 -3.84 2.28 -17.12
CA THR A 165 -3.07 3.48 -17.45
C THR A 165 -2.75 3.48 -18.93
N ALA A 166 -2.88 4.62 -19.61
CA ALA A 166 -2.39 4.75 -20.98
C ALA A 166 -0.89 4.42 -21.08
N ASP A 167 -0.47 4.10 -22.29
CA ASP A 167 0.93 3.92 -22.68
C ASP A 167 1.73 5.24 -22.64
N GLN A 168 1.07 6.34 -22.31
CA GLN A 168 1.60 7.69 -22.28
C GLN A 168 1.37 8.33 -20.91
N ALA A 169 2.30 9.21 -20.52
CA ALA A 169 2.19 10.07 -19.34
C ALA A 169 2.30 11.54 -19.73
N ILE A 170 1.58 12.36 -18.96
CA ILE A 170 1.79 13.79 -18.86
C ILE A 170 2.40 14.10 -17.49
N VAL A 171 3.55 14.75 -17.50
CA VAL A 171 4.29 15.13 -16.30
C VAL A 171 4.36 16.64 -16.21
N ILE A 172 3.82 17.21 -15.14
CA ILE A 172 3.55 18.65 -15.02
C ILE A 172 4.42 19.24 -13.91
N GLU A 173 4.98 20.43 -14.12
CA GLU A 173 5.66 21.15 -13.04
C GLU A 173 4.65 21.63 -11.99
N ASP A 174 4.94 21.39 -10.71
CA ASP A 174 4.15 21.93 -9.59
C ASP A 174 4.00 23.45 -9.76
N GLY A 175 2.76 23.95 -9.78
CA GLY A 175 2.43 25.37 -10.01
C GLY A 175 1.96 25.70 -11.44
N HIS A 176 2.14 24.79 -12.40
CA HIS A 176 1.70 24.94 -13.79
C HIS A 176 0.49 24.05 -14.15
N GLU A 177 -0.27 23.58 -13.15
CA GLU A 177 -1.40 22.67 -13.36
C GLU A 177 -2.54 23.33 -14.15
N SER A 178 -2.74 24.64 -14.00
CA SER A 178 -3.80 25.38 -14.71
C SER A 178 -3.59 25.40 -16.22
N GLU A 179 -2.37 25.64 -16.68
CA GLU A 179 -1.99 25.67 -18.11
C GLU A 179 -2.26 24.32 -18.78
N VAL A 180 -2.00 23.22 -18.05
CA VAL A 180 -2.22 21.87 -18.53
C VAL A 180 -3.69 21.44 -18.42
N ASN A 181 -4.39 21.88 -17.38
CA ASN A 181 -5.82 21.63 -17.24
C ASN A 181 -6.61 22.25 -18.40
N ASP A 182 -6.22 23.44 -18.87
CA ASP A 182 -6.82 24.06 -20.04
C ASP A 182 -6.56 23.25 -21.32
N LEU A 183 -5.40 22.60 -21.45
CA LEU A 183 -5.14 21.65 -22.55
C LEU A 183 -6.01 20.40 -22.42
N THR A 184 -6.13 19.79 -21.23
CA THR A 184 -6.97 18.60 -21.02
C THR A 184 -8.46 18.84 -21.31
N ARG A 185 -8.96 20.05 -21.02
CA ARG A 185 -10.35 20.46 -21.34
C ARG A 185 -10.61 20.59 -22.84
N ASN A 186 -9.57 20.85 -23.63
CA ASN A 186 -9.66 21.02 -25.07
C ASN A 186 -9.38 19.71 -25.83
N PHE A 187 -8.83 18.70 -25.15
CA PHE A 187 -8.41 17.43 -25.75
C PHE A 187 -8.81 16.25 -24.86
N ASP A 188 -10.02 15.74 -25.06
CA ASP A 188 -10.62 14.65 -24.26
C ASP A 188 -9.75 13.39 -24.15
N TRP A 189 -8.86 13.13 -25.12
CA TRP A 189 -7.96 11.97 -25.08
C TRP A 189 -6.84 12.09 -24.04
N LEU A 190 -6.50 13.30 -23.59
CA LEU A 190 -5.50 13.52 -22.53
C LEU A 190 -5.97 13.03 -21.15
N ASP A 191 -7.26 12.86 -20.95
CA ASP A 191 -7.79 12.29 -19.70
C ASP A 191 -7.39 10.82 -19.50
N SER A 192 -6.98 10.13 -20.57
CA SER A 192 -6.47 8.76 -20.48
C SER A 192 -5.01 8.67 -20.04
N PHE A 193 -4.26 9.78 -20.10
CA PHE A 193 -2.83 9.79 -19.83
C PHE A 193 -2.54 9.60 -18.34
N ALA A 194 -1.49 8.84 -18.03
CA ALA A 194 -0.96 8.78 -16.68
C ALA A 194 -0.50 10.18 -16.25
N ARG A 195 -0.81 10.58 -15.01
CA ARG A 195 -0.45 11.90 -14.49
C ARG A 195 0.63 11.79 -13.43
N ALA A 196 1.70 12.52 -13.63
CA ALA A 196 2.78 12.72 -12.67
C ALA A 196 3.13 14.20 -12.57
N TYR A 197 3.89 14.55 -11.55
CA TYR A 197 4.28 15.91 -11.25
C TYR A 197 5.78 15.95 -11.03
N PHE A 198 6.40 17.09 -11.30
CA PHE A 198 7.78 17.32 -10.90
C PHE A 198 7.94 18.74 -10.36
N ARG A 199 9.02 18.95 -9.60
CA ARG A 199 9.39 20.27 -9.11
C ARG A 199 10.90 20.44 -9.15
N ARG A 200 11.34 21.68 -9.29
CA ARG A 200 12.75 22.05 -9.28
C ARG A 200 13.13 22.57 -7.90
N GLU A 201 13.98 21.84 -7.18
CA GLU A 201 14.46 22.20 -5.84
C GLU A 201 15.99 22.22 -5.82
N ASN A 202 16.61 23.40 -5.64
CA ASN A 202 18.07 23.56 -5.52
C ASN A 202 18.84 22.78 -6.61
N GLU A 203 18.53 23.05 -7.88
CA GLU A 203 19.10 22.39 -9.07
C GLU A 203 18.75 20.89 -9.23
N LYS A 204 17.97 20.31 -8.31
CA LYS A 204 17.45 18.94 -8.42
C LYS A 204 16.03 18.95 -8.94
N ILE A 205 15.66 17.87 -9.62
CA ILE A 205 14.31 17.63 -10.08
C ILE A 205 13.73 16.49 -9.26
N VAL A 206 12.63 16.77 -8.57
CA VAL A 206 11.90 15.79 -7.75
C VAL A 206 10.62 15.44 -8.46
N VAL A 207 10.39 14.15 -8.69
CA VAL A 207 9.20 13.63 -9.37
C VAL A 207 8.25 13.06 -8.32
N ASN A 208 6.95 13.24 -8.53
CA ASN A 208 5.87 12.79 -7.67
C ASN A 208 4.74 12.17 -8.49
N ILE A 209 4.17 11.09 -7.96
CA ILE A 209 2.93 10.50 -8.46
C ILE A 209 1.96 10.50 -7.29
N TYR A 210 0.81 11.15 -7.44
CA TYR A 210 -0.12 11.34 -6.32
C TYR A 210 -1.26 10.32 -6.36
N LEU A 211 -1.61 9.81 -5.19
CA LEU A 211 -2.79 9.00 -4.94
C LEU A 211 -3.97 9.89 -4.52
N PRO A 212 -5.21 9.47 -4.78
CA PRO A 212 -6.40 10.24 -4.42
C PRO A 212 -6.58 10.37 -2.90
N ASP A 213 -6.85 11.58 -2.40
CA ASP A 213 -6.99 11.84 -0.95
C ASP A 213 -8.20 11.16 -0.33
N MET A 214 -9.28 11.04 -1.11
CA MET A 214 -10.57 10.52 -0.69
C MET A 214 -11.10 9.54 -1.73
N ILE A 215 -11.43 8.33 -1.29
CA ILE A 215 -11.88 7.24 -2.16
C ILE A 215 -13.40 7.09 -2.15
N PHE A 216 -13.99 7.08 -0.95
CA PHE A 216 -15.42 6.91 -0.75
C PHE A 216 -15.97 8.03 0.13
N ARG A 217 -17.15 8.53 -0.22
CA ARG A 217 -17.94 9.36 0.70
C ARG A 217 -18.53 8.46 1.77
N ARG A 218 -18.39 8.85 3.04
CA ARG A 218 -18.85 8.07 4.20
C ARG A 218 -20.18 8.59 4.74
N ASP A 219 -20.93 9.27 3.88
CA ASP A 219 -22.16 9.98 4.21
C ASP A 219 -23.33 8.99 4.07
N GLY A 220 -23.72 8.33 5.17
CA GLY A 220 -24.85 7.38 5.22
C GLY A 220 -24.46 5.89 5.09
N ASN A 221 -25.46 5.03 4.84
CA ASN A 221 -25.29 3.57 4.77
C ASN A 221 -24.69 3.07 3.44
N ASP A 222 -24.74 3.88 2.38
CA ASP A 222 -24.21 3.52 1.05
C ASP A 222 -22.88 4.20 0.80
N LYS A 223 -21.79 3.42 0.76
CA LYS A 223 -20.48 3.92 0.32
C LYS A 223 -20.50 4.18 -1.19
N LYS A 224 -20.52 5.45 -1.58
CA LYS A 224 -20.37 5.87 -2.99
C LYS A 224 -18.95 6.34 -3.25
N LEU A 225 -18.45 6.11 -4.47
CA LEU A 225 -17.17 6.67 -4.90
C LEU A 225 -17.18 8.19 -4.74
N ALA A 226 -16.12 8.70 -4.13
CA ALA A 226 -15.88 10.12 -4.07
C ALA A 226 -15.40 10.65 -5.42
N THR A 227 -15.54 11.96 -5.60
CA THR A 227 -14.71 12.68 -6.56
C THR A 227 -13.28 12.64 -6.03
N PHE A 228 -12.36 12.10 -6.82
CA PHE A 228 -10.96 12.02 -6.43
C PHE A 228 -10.33 13.41 -6.41
N THR A 229 -9.81 13.79 -5.25
CA THR A 229 -9.01 15.00 -5.04
C THR A 229 -7.56 14.60 -4.80
N TYR A 230 -6.62 15.52 -5.00
CA TYR A 230 -5.18 15.31 -4.82
C TYR A 230 -4.53 16.44 -4.01
N ASP A 231 -5.34 17.15 -3.22
CA ASP A 231 -4.98 18.34 -2.45
C ASP A 231 -3.99 18.00 -1.34
N ARG A 232 -4.06 16.80 -0.77
CA ARG A 232 -3.10 16.35 0.26
C ARG A 232 -1.78 15.86 -0.34
N LYS A 233 -1.68 15.77 -1.68
CA LYS A 233 -0.49 15.33 -2.42
C LYS A 233 0.11 14.03 -1.85
N ILE A 234 -0.73 13.02 -1.59
CA ILE A 234 -0.31 11.72 -1.07
C ILE A 234 0.60 11.04 -2.10
N ASN A 235 1.90 10.96 -1.83
CA ASN A 235 2.87 10.39 -2.77
C ASN A 235 2.77 8.85 -2.81
N LEU A 236 2.69 8.29 -4.03
CA LEU A 236 2.56 6.86 -4.30
C LEU A 236 3.67 6.03 -3.66
N LEU A 237 4.93 6.45 -3.83
CA LEU A 237 6.08 5.71 -3.32
C LEU A 237 6.08 5.67 -1.79
N SER A 238 5.88 6.84 -1.17
CA SER A 238 5.81 6.98 0.29
C SER A 238 4.67 6.14 0.86
N GLN A 239 3.49 6.22 0.25
CA GLN A 239 2.32 5.46 0.70
C GLN A 239 2.48 3.96 0.50
N THR A 240 3.13 3.53 -0.59
CA THR A 240 3.46 2.11 -0.83
C THR A 240 4.34 1.57 0.30
N MET A 241 5.33 2.35 0.75
CA MET A 241 6.15 1.99 1.91
C MET A 241 5.35 1.93 3.21
N HIS A 242 4.40 2.85 3.43
CA HIS A 242 3.50 2.78 4.59
C HIS A 242 2.67 1.49 4.60
N PHE A 243 2.09 1.10 3.46
CA PHE A 243 1.35 -0.15 3.31
C PHE A 243 2.23 -1.39 3.53
N ALA A 244 3.45 -1.37 3.01
CA ALA A 244 4.42 -2.45 3.21
C ALA A 244 4.80 -2.59 4.68
N ARG A 245 5.16 -1.48 5.35
CA ARG A 245 5.47 -1.45 6.79
C ARG A 245 4.33 -2.04 7.61
N LEU A 246 3.12 -1.50 7.45
CA LEU A 246 1.92 -1.95 8.16
C LEU A 246 1.74 -3.47 8.04
N THR A 247 1.83 -3.98 6.81
CA THR A 247 1.55 -5.39 6.52
C THR A 247 2.67 -6.30 7.01
N VAL A 248 3.93 -5.97 6.68
CA VAL A 248 5.10 -6.77 7.04
C VAL A 248 5.29 -6.80 8.54
N GLN A 249 5.14 -5.65 9.22
CA GLN A 249 5.20 -5.61 10.68
C GLN A 249 4.10 -6.45 11.32
N SER A 250 2.88 -6.45 10.78
CA SER A 250 1.80 -7.29 11.28
C SER A 250 2.16 -8.77 11.21
N VAL A 251 2.69 -9.26 10.08
CA VAL A 251 3.09 -10.68 9.97
C VAL A 251 4.37 -11.02 10.73
N THR A 252 5.32 -10.08 10.86
CA THR A 252 6.47 -10.25 11.76
C THR A 252 6.01 -10.41 13.20
N GLU A 253 5.05 -9.60 13.63
CA GLU A 253 4.49 -9.67 14.98
C GLU A 253 3.72 -10.97 15.19
N VAL A 254 2.98 -11.47 14.19
CA VAL A 254 2.41 -12.83 14.26
C VAL A 254 3.47 -13.86 14.61
N CYS A 255 4.60 -13.87 13.90
CA CYS A 255 5.68 -14.82 14.17
C CYS A 255 6.24 -14.65 15.59
N ARG A 256 6.41 -13.41 16.07
CA ARG A 256 6.86 -13.17 17.45
C ARG A 256 5.88 -13.73 18.48
N LEU A 257 4.59 -13.44 18.34
CA LEU A 257 3.55 -13.93 19.25
C LEU A 257 3.48 -15.47 19.23
N LEU A 258 3.59 -16.09 18.05
CA LEU A 258 3.65 -17.56 17.91
C LEU A 258 4.85 -18.18 18.62
N SER A 259 5.97 -17.45 18.74
CA SER A 259 7.16 -17.89 19.46
C SER A 259 7.13 -17.58 20.97
N GLN A 260 6.29 -16.64 21.43
CA GLN A 260 6.25 -16.24 22.84
C GLN A 260 5.21 -16.99 23.65
N HIS A 261 4.08 -17.37 23.05
CA HIS A 261 2.93 -17.92 23.78
C HIS A 261 2.74 -19.41 23.50
N LYS A 262 2.68 -20.25 24.55
CA LYS A 262 2.55 -21.72 24.41
C LYS A 262 1.15 -22.20 24.03
N GLY A 263 0.12 -21.36 24.13
CA GLY A 263 -1.26 -21.74 23.86
C GLY A 263 -2.13 -20.55 23.51
N GLU A 264 -3.43 -20.74 23.66
CA GLU A 264 -4.44 -19.74 23.40
C GLU A 264 -4.36 -18.62 24.44
N VAL A 265 -4.26 -17.38 23.96
CA VAL A 265 -4.10 -16.18 24.80
C VAL A 265 -5.02 -15.05 24.38
N TYR A 266 -5.61 -15.13 23.18
CA TYR A 266 -6.46 -14.10 22.63
C TYR A 266 -7.89 -14.58 22.45
N THR A 267 -8.80 -13.62 22.54
CA THR A 267 -10.23 -13.79 22.33
C THR A 267 -10.73 -12.80 21.28
N TYR A 268 -11.80 -13.21 20.61
CA TYR A 268 -12.57 -12.39 19.70
C TYR A 268 -14.05 -12.49 20.09
N SER A 269 -14.72 -11.35 20.15
CA SER A 269 -16.16 -11.28 20.43
C SER A 269 -16.83 -10.29 19.50
N ARG A 270 -17.98 -10.70 18.97
CA ARG A 270 -18.80 -9.78 18.18
C ARG A 270 -19.36 -8.70 19.09
N SER A 271 -19.20 -7.44 18.71
CA SER A 271 -19.94 -6.37 19.36
C SER A 271 -21.43 -6.67 19.12
N LYS A 272 -22.22 -6.76 20.20
CA LYS A 272 -23.69 -6.78 20.05
C LYS A 272 -24.05 -5.41 19.47
N GLN A 273 -24.14 -5.30 18.15
CA GLN A 273 -24.81 -4.15 17.53
C GLN A 273 -26.24 -4.16 18.09
N GLN A 274 -26.57 -3.12 18.87
CA GLN A 274 -27.95 -2.77 19.14
C GLN A 274 -28.62 -2.66 17.77
N ARG A 275 -29.62 -3.53 17.55
CA ARG A 275 -30.52 -3.45 16.41
C ARG A 275 -31.25 -2.12 16.42
#